data_AF-A0A6N4R5R4-F1
#
_entry.id   AF-A0A6N4R5R4-F1
#
_cell.length_a   1.000
_cell.length_b   1.000
_cell.length_c   1.000
_cell.angle_alpha   90.00
_cell.angle_beta   90.00
_cell.angle_gamma   90.00
#
_symmetry.space_group_name_H-M   'P 1'
#
loop_
_entity.id
_entity.type
_entity.pdbx_description
1 polymer ?
#
loop_
_entity_poly.entity_id
_entity_poly.type
_entity_poly.pdbx_seq_one_letter_code
_entity_poly.pdbx_strand_id
1 'polypeptide(L)'
;MTFTLDLTARAAYLRLATPSTAADMRRIWPLIETPLDAILDRFYRHIGAQPELAPMLKGRDIGRIKNAQFEHWKGIFLNGFDRDYETRVTRIGIAHAKIGLGPRWFFGAYCLTRAADSLFSRTSPSPARRCHPANPGISAGGVYGHGRYLCGV
;
A
#
# COMPACT_ATOMS: atom_id res chain seq x y z
N MET A 1 5.32 13.37 -31.86
CA MET A 1 5.07 12.01 -31.34
C MET A 1 3.98 12.10 -30.28
N THR A 2 2.77 11.65 -30.59
CA THR A 2 1.67 11.55 -29.63
C THR A 2 1.89 10.27 -28.84
N PHE A 3 2.25 10.39 -27.55
CA PHE A 3 2.28 9.25 -26.65
C PHE A 3 0.83 8.91 -26.29
N THR A 4 0.22 7.99 -27.03
CA THR A 4 -1.10 7.45 -26.65
C THR A 4 -0.91 6.58 -25.41
N LEU A 5 -1.64 6.87 -24.33
CA LEU A 5 -1.67 6.03 -23.14
C LEU A 5 -2.46 4.76 -23.46
N ASP A 6 -1.78 3.74 -23.99
CA ASP A 6 -2.36 2.41 -24.11
C ASP A 6 -2.53 1.80 -22.71
N LEU A 7 -3.66 2.11 -22.07
CA LEU A 7 -4.00 1.63 -20.74
C LEU A 7 -4.25 0.13 -20.72
N THR A 8 -4.76 -0.44 -21.82
CA THR A 8 -5.00 -1.88 -21.94
C THR A 8 -3.69 -2.65 -21.89
N ALA A 9 -2.71 -2.29 -22.74
CA ALA A 9 -1.41 -2.95 -22.76
C ALA A 9 -0.65 -2.75 -21.43
N ARG A 10 -0.76 -1.56 -20.82
CA ARG A 10 -0.15 -1.28 -19.51
C ARG A 10 -0.78 -2.10 -18.37
N ALA A 11 -2.11 -2.15 -18.30
CA ALA A 11 -2.81 -2.94 -17.30
C ALA A 11 -2.50 -4.44 -17.48
N ALA A 12 -2.39 -4.93 -18.71
CA ALA A 12 -1.97 -6.30 -19.01
C ALA A 12 -0.52 -6.56 -18.55
N TYR A 13 0.41 -5.66 -18.87
CA TYR A 13 1.80 -5.73 -18.41
C TYR A 13 1.91 -5.79 -16.88
N LEU A 14 1.12 -4.99 -16.18
CA LEU A 14 1.07 -4.96 -14.71
C LEU A 14 0.22 -6.10 -14.10
N ARG A 15 -0.37 -6.98 -14.94
CA ARG A 15 -1.27 -8.07 -14.54
C ARG A 15 -2.52 -7.60 -13.78
N LEU A 16 -2.99 -6.40 -14.11
CA LEU A 16 -4.19 -5.77 -13.55
C LEU A 16 -5.44 -5.93 -14.41
N ALA A 17 -5.31 -6.46 -15.63
CA ALA A 17 -6.39 -6.56 -16.60
C ALA A 17 -7.37 -7.74 -16.39
N THR A 18 -7.24 -8.52 -15.32
CA THR A 18 -8.15 -9.65 -15.06
C THR A 18 -9.35 -9.24 -14.19
N PRO A 19 -10.55 -9.84 -14.41
CA PRO A 19 -11.69 -9.61 -13.54
C PRO A 19 -11.42 -9.97 -12.07
N SER A 20 -10.58 -10.99 -11.82
CA SER A 20 -10.16 -11.37 -10.47
C SER A 20 -9.38 -10.24 -9.77
N THR A 21 -8.44 -9.59 -10.47
CA THR A 21 -7.68 -8.47 -9.89
C THR A 21 -8.59 -7.29 -9.56
N ALA A 22 -9.54 -6.94 -10.43
CA ALA A 22 -10.48 -5.85 -10.14
C ALA A 22 -11.36 -6.14 -8.90
N ALA A 23 -11.77 -7.40 -8.70
CA ALA A 23 -12.49 -7.82 -7.51
C ALA A 23 -11.61 -7.75 -6.25
N ASP A 24 -10.35 -8.19 -6.35
CA ASP A 24 -9.39 -8.13 -5.25
C ASP A 24 -9.08 -6.68 -4.85
N MET A 25 -8.90 -5.78 -5.81
CA MET A 25 -8.69 -4.35 -5.56
C MET A 25 -9.85 -3.76 -4.75
N ARG A 26 -11.11 -4.02 -5.15
CA ARG A 26 -12.28 -3.57 -4.39
C ARG A 26 -12.34 -4.16 -2.98
N ARG A 27 -11.97 -5.43 -2.81
CA ARG A 27 -11.91 -6.09 -1.49
C ARG A 27 -10.82 -5.50 -0.58
N ILE A 28 -9.70 -5.08 -1.17
CA ILE A 28 -8.57 -4.49 -0.44
C ILE A 28 -8.85 -3.03 -0.05
N TRP A 29 -9.65 -2.30 -0.83
CA TRP A 29 -9.89 -0.87 -0.61
C TRP A 29 -10.21 -0.47 0.84
N PRO A 30 -11.14 -1.13 1.57
CA PRO A 30 -11.43 -0.75 2.96
C PRO A 30 -10.22 -0.85 3.90
N LEU A 31 -9.29 -1.79 3.63
CA LEU A 31 -8.05 -1.95 4.39
C LEU A 31 -7.09 -0.78 4.17
N ILE A 32 -7.14 -0.17 2.97
CA ILE A 32 -6.32 0.99 2.60
C ILE A 32 -6.99 2.30 3.01
N GLU A 33 -8.30 2.43 2.78
CA GLU A 33 -9.09 3.63 3.06
C GLU A 33 -8.97 4.04 4.53
N THR A 34 -9.11 3.05 5.43
CA THR A 34 -9.08 3.26 6.88
C THR A 34 -7.82 4.02 7.36
N PRO A 35 -6.58 3.60 7.01
CA PRO A 35 -5.37 4.33 7.38
C PRO A 35 -4.98 5.47 6.40
N LEU A 36 -5.67 5.66 5.28
CA LEU A 36 -5.20 6.52 4.19
C LEU A 36 -5.02 7.98 4.62
N ASP A 37 -5.93 8.53 5.43
CA ASP A 37 -5.82 9.92 5.88
C ASP A 37 -4.54 10.15 6.72
N ALA A 38 -4.27 9.27 7.68
CA ALA A 38 -3.06 9.31 8.51
C ALA A 38 -1.78 9.10 7.69
N ILE A 39 -1.82 8.23 6.68
CA ILE A 39 -0.73 8.03 5.73
C ILE A 39 -0.44 9.33 4.97
N LEU A 40 -1.49 9.99 4.44
CA LEU A 40 -1.35 11.24 3.70
C LEU A 40 -0.82 12.37 4.58
N ASP A 41 -1.23 12.45 5.85
CA ASP A 41 -0.67 13.40 6.81
C ASP A 41 0.82 13.20 7.04
N ARG A 42 1.26 11.96 7.28
CA ARG A 42 2.67 11.66 7.46
C ARG A 42 3.47 11.96 6.19
N PHE A 43 2.89 11.64 5.04
CA PHE A 43 3.49 11.89 3.74
C PHE A 43 3.71 13.38 3.48
N TYR A 44 2.69 14.23 3.64
CA TYR A 44 2.85 15.67 3.41
C TYR A 44 3.72 16.35 4.46
N ARG A 45 3.75 15.85 5.70
CA ARG A 45 4.71 16.28 6.71
C ARG A 45 6.14 15.97 6.31
N HIS A 46 6.40 14.77 5.78
CA HIS A 46 7.72 14.39 5.29
C HIS A 46 8.15 15.25 4.09
N ILE A 47 7.26 15.48 3.11
CA ILE A 47 7.55 16.36 1.96
C ILE A 47 7.86 17.77 2.44
N GLY A 48 7.07 18.32 3.36
CA GLY A 48 7.28 19.66 3.91
C GLY A 48 8.60 19.82 4.66
N ALA A 49 9.22 18.72 5.10
CA ALA A 49 10.54 18.73 5.74
C ALA A 49 11.71 18.64 4.74
N GLN A 50 11.45 18.33 3.45
CA GLN A 50 12.51 18.27 2.44
C GLN A 50 12.77 19.67 1.85
N PRO A 51 13.98 20.25 1.98
CA PRO A 51 14.29 21.59 1.48
C PRO A 51 13.96 21.81 0.00
N GLU A 52 14.13 20.78 -0.83
CA GLU A 52 13.89 20.83 -2.28
C GLU A 52 12.39 20.78 -2.64
N LEU A 53 11.53 20.30 -1.74
CA LEU A 53 10.10 20.10 -2.00
C LEU A 53 9.22 21.06 -1.21
N ALA A 54 9.64 21.50 -0.03
CA ALA A 54 8.90 22.44 0.81
C ALA A 54 8.47 23.72 0.06
N PRO A 55 9.29 24.33 -0.82
CA PRO A 55 8.88 25.49 -1.62
C PRO A 55 7.67 25.20 -2.52
N MET A 56 7.51 23.98 -3.02
CA MET A 56 6.37 23.60 -3.89
C MET A 56 5.04 23.54 -3.14
N LEU A 57 5.07 23.42 -1.81
CA LEU A 57 3.90 23.39 -0.93
C LEU A 57 3.51 24.78 -0.39
N LYS A 58 4.39 25.78 -0.50
CA LYS A 58 4.16 27.11 0.06
C LYS A 58 2.93 27.77 -0.57
N GLY A 59 2.02 28.27 0.27
CA GLY A 59 0.79 28.93 -0.16
C GLY A 59 -0.26 28.01 -0.79
N ARG A 60 -0.06 26.69 -0.73
CA ARG A 60 -1.04 25.70 -1.19
C ARG A 60 -1.89 25.21 -0.04
N ASP A 61 -3.14 24.91 -0.36
CA ASP A 61 -4.05 24.23 0.57
C ASP A 61 -3.69 22.74 0.62
N ILE A 62 -3.00 22.34 1.69
CA ILE A 62 -2.57 20.95 1.91
C ILE A 62 -3.79 20.04 2.11
N GLY A 63 -4.86 20.51 2.74
CA GLY A 63 -6.09 19.75 2.91
C GLY A 63 -6.74 19.40 1.57
N ARG A 64 -6.82 20.39 0.67
CA ARG A 64 -7.28 20.17 -0.71
C ARG A 64 -6.40 19.20 -1.49
N ILE A 65 -5.07 19.28 -1.33
CA ILE A 65 -4.14 18.37 -1.99
C ILE A 65 -4.30 16.94 -1.43
N LYS A 66 -4.40 16.77 -0.10
CA LYS A 66 -4.68 15.47 0.54
C LYS A 66 -5.97 14.85 0.00
N ASN A 67 -7.05 15.63 -0.07
CA ASN A 67 -8.32 15.14 -0.60
C ASN A 67 -8.20 14.71 -2.07
N ALA A 68 -7.46 15.46 -2.89
CA ALA A 68 -7.20 15.07 -4.28
C ALA A 68 -6.42 13.76 -4.38
N GLN A 69 -5.44 13.51 -3.49
CA GLN A 69 -4.74 12.24 -3.41
C GLN A 69 -5.68 11.12 -2.96
N PHE A 70 -6.48 11.33 -1.91
CA PHE A 70 -7.45 10.34 -1.43
C PHE A 70 -8.38 9.86 -2.55
N GLU A 71 -8.99 10.80 -3.28
CA GLU A 71 -9.87 10.50 -4.42
C GLU A 71 -9.13 9.84 -5.59
N HIS A 72 -7.84 10.13 -5.78
CA HIS A 72 -7.03 9.44 -6.76
C HIS A 72 -6.80 7.98 -6.38
N TRP A 73 -6.42 7.70 -5.14
CA TRP A 73 -6.27 6.33 -4.60
C TRP A 73 -7.59 5.57 -4.68
N LYS A 74 -8.69 6.17 -4.22
CA LYS A 74 -10.03 5.58 -4.32
C LYS A 74 -10.38 5.20 -5.76
N GLY A 75 -10.12 6.11 -6.72
CA GLY A 75 -10.35 5.85 -8.13
C GLY A 75 -9.54 4.67 -8.68
N ILE A 76 -8.27 4.51 -8.28
CA ILE A 76 -7.44 3.37 -8.67
C ILE A 76 -8.09 2.05 -8.23
N PHE A 77 -8.58 1.97 -7.00
CA PHE A 77 -9.09 0.73 -6.42
C PHE A 77 -10.53 0.39 -6.82
N LEU A 78 -11.37 1.41 -7.06
CA LEU A 78 -12.81 1.21 -7.25
C LEU A 78 -13.28 1.37 -8.69
N ASN A 79 -12.62 2.21 -9.49
CA ASN A 79 -13.17 2.65 -10.78
C ASN A 79 -12.49 2.01 -12.01
N GLY A 80 -11.42 1.24 -11.81
CA GLY A 80 -10.69 0.59 -12.90
C GLY A 80 -9.85 1.56 -13.73
N PHE A 81 -9.44 1.11 -14.93
CA PHE A 81 -8.50 1.80 -15.82
C PHE A 81 -9.17 2.19 -17.14
N ASP A 82 -10.16 3.07 -17.06
CA ASP A 82 -10.93 3.57 -18.20
C ASP A 82 -10.44 4.93 -18.72
N ARG A 83 -11.23 5.56 -19.61
CA ARG A 83 -10.92 6.87 -20.18
C ARG A 83 -10.91 8.01 -19.13
N ASP A 84 -11.72 7.88 -18.09
CA ASP A 84 -11.76 8.85 -16.99
C ASP A 84 -10.50 8.73 -16.13
N TYR A 85 -10.01 7.50 -15.91
CA TYR A 85 -8.71 7.26 -15.33
C TYR A 85 -7.59 7.90 -16.18
N GLU A 86 -7.58 7.68 -17.50
CA GLU A 86 -6.60 8.27 -18.42
C GLU A 86 -6.55 9.79 -18.30
N THR A 87 -7.72 10.42 -18.37
CA THR A 87 -7.87 11.87 -18.29
C THR A 87 -7.35 12.39 -16.95
N ARG A 88 -7.68 11.70 -15.86
CA ARG A 88 -7.25 12.06 -14.50
C ARG A 88 -5.74 11.97 -14.33
N VAL A 89 -5.12 10.84 -14.70
CA VAL A 89 -3.68 10.65 -14.53
C VAL A 89 -2.85 11.53 -15.46
N THR A 90 -3.37 11.82 -16.65
CA THR A 90 -2.76 12.81 -17.57
C THR A 90 -2.74 14.19 -16.94
N ARG A 91 -3.87 14.64 -16.37
CA ARG A 91 -3.94 15.94 -15.68
C ARG A 91 -2.98 16.01 -14.48
N ILE A 92 -2.86 14.92 -13.71
CA ILE A 92 -1.91 14.83 -12.59
C ILE A 92 -0.47 14.92 -13.10
N GLY A 93 -0.12 14.18 -14.15
CA GLY A 93 1.21 14.22 -14.76
C GLY A 93 1.59 15.62 -15.26
N ILE A 94 0.66 16.29 -15.94
CA ILE A 94 0.83 17.69 -16.38
C ILE A 94 1.01 18.62 -15.18
N ALA A 95 0.26 18.42 -14.10
CA ALA A 95 0.40 19.23 -12.89
C ALA A 95 1.79 19.08 -12.25
N HIS A 96 2.32 17.85 -12.17
CA HIS A 96 3.68 17.60 -11.69
C HIS A 96 4.75 18.24 -12.58
N ALA A 97 4.61 18.10 -13.91
CA ALA A 97 5.52 18.71 -14.87
C ALA A 97 5.55 20.25 -14.73
N LYS A 98 4.39 20.89 -14.56
CA LYS A 98 4.28 22.36 -14.40
C LYS A 98 5.02 22.91 -13.18
N ILE A 99 5.12 22.14 -12.10
CA ILE A 99 5.82 22.56 -10.88
C ILE A 99 7.25 22.02 -10.80
N GLY A 100 7.73 21.32 -11.84
CA GLY A 100 9.06 20.70 -11.85
C GLY A 100 9.20 19.51 -10.91
N LEU A 101 8.09 18.88 -10.48
CA LEU A 101 8.16 17.69 -9.62
C LEU A 101 8.54 16.47 -10.46
N GLY A 102 9.84 16.16 -10.46
CA GLY A 102 10.38 15.01 -11.19
C GLY A 102 9.91 13.65 -10.65
N PRO A 103 9.90 12.60 -11.50
CA PRO A 103 9.41 11.26 -11.14
C PRO A 103 10.03 10.63 -9.91
N ARG A 104 11.32 10.90 -9.66
CA ARG A 104 12.03 10.40 -8.47
C ARG A 104 11.31 10.70 -7.16
N TRP A 105 10.66 11.86 -7.07
CA TRP A 105 10.04 12.34 -5.83
C TRP A 105 8.69 11.65 -5.56
N PHE A 106 7.82 11.60 -6.57
CA PHE A 106 6.53 10.93 -6.39
C PHE A 106 6.65 9.41 -6.44
N PHE A 107 7.72 8.83 -7.00
CA PHE A 107 7.98 7.40 -6.81
C PHE A 107 8.51 7.09 -5.41
N GLY A 108 9.42 7.92 -4.88
CA GLY A 108 9.89 7.81 -3.49
C GLY A 108 8.75 7.92 -2.47
N ALA A 109 7.71 8.68 -2.79
CA ALA A 109 6.48 8.78 -2.00
C ALA A 109 5.83 7.42 -1.69
N TYR A 110 5.77 6.51 -2.67
CA TYR A 110 5.15 5.20 -2.46
C TYR A 110 5.94 4.34 -1.45
N CYS A 111 7.26 4.50 -1.40
CA CYS A 111 8.10 3.86 -0.39
C CYS A 111 7.84 4.43 1.02
N LEU A 112 7.57 5.72 1.13
CA LEU A 112 7.25 6.39 2.40
C LEU A 112 5.88 5.98 2.94
N THR A 113 4.91 5.72 2.05
CA THR A 113 3.61 5.16 2.42
C THR A 113 3.73 3.78 3.09
N ARG A 114 4.71 2.95 2.68
CA ARG A 114 4.98 1.64 3.30
C ARG A 114 5.51 1.72 4.72
N ALA A 115 6.12 2.84 5.12
CA ALA A 115 6.66 3.00 6.47
C ALA A 115 5.57 3.19 7.54
N ALA A 116 4.28 3.13 7.18
CA ALA A 116 3.19 2.94 8.11
C ALA A 116 3.02 1.42 8.38
N ASP A 117 3.77 0.90 9.36
CA ASP A 117 3.76 -0.50 9.83
C ASP A 117 2.38 -1.07 10.23
N SER A 118 1.32 -0.25 10.22
CA SER A 118 -0.02 -0.63 10.69
C SER A 118 -0.80 -1.53 9.73
N LEU A 119 -0.45 -1.57 8.43
CA LEU A 119 -1.19 -2.35 7.42
C LEU A 119 -0.80 -3.85 7.41
N PHE A 120 0.45 -4.17 7.73
CA PHE A 120 0.97 -5.56 7.69
C PHE A 120 1.10 -6.22 9.07
N SER A 121 1.04 -5.46 10.16
CA SER A 121 1.09 -6.01 11.53
C SER A 121 -0.20 -6.72 11.95
N ARG A 122 -1.34 -6.44 11.31
CA ARG A 122 -2.65 -7.05 11.64
C ARG A 122 -3.02 -8.27 10.79
N THR A 123 -2.35 -8.48 9.65
CA THR A 123 -2.66 -9.55 8.69
C THR A 123 -1.59 -10.62 8.62
N SER A 124 -0.45 -10.44 9.27
CA SER A 124 0.49 -11.53 9.47
C SER A 124 -0.18 -12.56 10.39
N PRO A 125 -0.43 -13.81 9.95
CA PRO A 125 -0.83 -14.85 10.88
C PRO A 125 0.28 -14.92 11.93
N SER A 126 -0.09 -14.74 13.20
CA SER A 126 0.82 -14.97 14.31
C SER A 126 1.55 -16.27 14.01
N PRO A 127 2.89 -16.33 14.03
CA PRO A 127 3.58 -17.57 13.76
C PRO A 127 2.96 -18.59 14.70
N ALA A 128 2.26 -19.58 14.14
CA ALA A 128 1.62 -20.63 14.90
C ALA A 128 2.66 -21.04 15.93
N ARG A 129 2.33 -20.91 17.23
CA ARG A 129 3.25 -21.24 18.32
C ARG A 129 3.90 -22.53 17.90
N ARG A 130 5.20 -22.46 17.56
CA ARG A 130 5.95 -23.65 17.22
C ARG A 130 5.94 -24.42 18.52
N CYS A 131 5.06 -25.41 18.63
CA CYS A 131 5.15 -26.41 19.68
C CYS A 131 6.46 -27.11 19.41
N HIS A 132 7.53 -26.64 20.06
CA HIS A 132 8.74 -27.41 20.11
C HIS A 132 8.40 -28.71 20.83
N PRO A 133 8.71 -29.87 20.26
CA PRO A 133 8.65 -31.10 21.02
C PRO A 133 9.52 -30.90 22.26
N ALA A 134 8.98 -31.19 23.44
CA ALA A 134 9.78 -31.23 24.65
C ALA A 134 10.97 -32.16 24.38
N ASN A 135 12.18 -31.63 24.53
CA ASN A 135 13.40 -32.41 24.40
C ASN A 135 13.31 -33.57 25.41
N PRO A 136 13.21 -34.84 24.99
CA PRO A 136 13.29 -35.93 25.95
C PRO A 136 14.76 -36.00 26.34
N GLY A 137 15.08 -35.39 27.48
CA GLY A 137 16.34 -35.62 28.16
C GLY A 137 16.55 -37.12 28.27
N ILE A 138 17.70 -37.57 27.77
CA ILE A 138 18.16 -38.95 27.83
C ILE A 138 17.98 -39.47 29.26
N SER A 139 17.07 -40.42 29.44
CA SER A 139 17.13 -41.35 30.56
C SER A 139 16.64 -42.71 30.07
N ALA A 140 17.42 -43.72 30.46
CA ALA A 140 17.30 -45.08 29.99
C ALA A 140 16.02 -45.76 30.53
N GLY A 141 15.36 -46.52 29.64
CA GLY A 141 14.46 -47.61 30.01
C GLY A 141 12.97 -47.26 30.13
N GLY A 142 12.15 -47.94 29.31
CA GLY A 142 10.80 -48.33 29.72
C GLY A 142 9.59 -47.70 29.01
N VAL A 143 9.04 -48.48 28.07
CA VAL A 143 7.61 -48.70 27.76
C VAL A 143 6.72 -47.50 27.35
N TYR A 144 6.11 -47.65 26.17
CA TYR A 144 5.07 -46.82 25.56
C TYR A 144 3.90 -46.48 26.52
N GLY A 145 3.57 -45.20 26.65
CA GLY A 145 2.38 -44.72 27.36
C GLY A 145 1.93 -43.34 26.88
N HIS A 146 0.66 -43.21 26.52
CA HIS A 146 0.01 -42.02 25.96
C HIS A 146 0.23 -40.72 26.76
N GLY A 147 0.90 -39.73 26.16
CA GLY A 147 1.03 -38.37 26.71
C GLY A 147 -0.19 -37.50 26.41
N ARG A 148 -0.94 -37.13 27.46
CA ARG A 148 -1.99 -36.10 27.40
C ARG A 148 -1.36 -34.72 27.23
N TYR A 149 -1.83 -33.95 26.25
CA TYR A 149 -1.51 -32.52 26.14
C TYR A 149 -2.39 -31.73 27.13
N LEU A 150 -1.80 -31.10 28.14
CA LEU A 150 -2.48 -30.11 28.98
C LEU A 150 -2.18 -28.72 28.41
N CYS A 151 -3.22 -28.05 27.91
CA CYS A 151 -3.19 -26.63 27.60
C CYS A 151 -3.54 -25.87 28.88
N GLY A 152 -2.61 -25.08 29.42
CA GLY A 152 -2.86 -24.21 30.57
C GLY A 152 -3.72 -23.01 30.18
N VAL A 153 -4.64 -22.65 31.08
CA VAL A 153 -5.59 -21.52 31.01
C VAL A 153 -4.87 -20.18 30.94
#